data_AF-A0A2V6X1V7-F1
#
_entry.id   AF-A0A2V6X1V7-F1
#
_cell.length_a   1.000
_cell.length_b   1.000
_cell.length_c   1.000
_cell.angle_alpha   90.00
_cell.angle_beta   90.00
_cell.angle_gamma   90.00
#
_symmetry.space_group_name_H-M   'P 1'
#
loop_
_entity.id
_entity.type
_entity.pdbx_description
1 polymer ?
#
loop_
_entity_poly.entity_id
_entity_poly.type
_entity_poly.pdbx_seq_one_letter_code
_entity_poly.pdbx_strand_id
1 'polypeptide(L)'
;MALVRGAPHPDAARKLIDYLLSPGVEARLAAGPAAQMPLHPGVPVPPTVKPVSTIKDMPVRFAELGPTIDQILPYLKDWAGAQ
;
A
#
# COMPACT_ATOMS: atom_id res chain seq x y z
N MET A 1 5.48 -2.92 -3.86
CA MET A 1 6.61 -2.29 -4.58
C MET A 1 6.80 -3.00 -5.91
N ALA A 2 7.24 -2.30 -6.96
CA ALA A 2 7.51 -2.89 -8.26
C ALA A 2 8.75 -2.26 -8.90
N LEU A 3 9.45 -3.02 -9.76
CA LEU A 3 10.57 -2.52 -10.54
C LEU A 3 10.10 -2.20 -11.96
N VAL A 4 10.40 -0.99 -12.44
CA VAL A 4 10.04 -0.56 -13.79
C VAL A 4 10.89 -1.31 -14.81
N ARG A 5 10.24 -1.84 -15.86
CA ARG A 5 10.93 -2.53 -16.97
C ARG A 5 11.87 -1.56 -17.67
N GLY A 6 13.13 -1.95 -17.86
CA GLY A 6 14.14 -1.13 -18.52
C GLY A 6 14.69 0.00 -17.65
N ALA A 7 14.51 -0.05 -16.32
CA ALA A 7 15.09 0.94 -15.42
C ALA A 7 16.61 1.07 -15.64
N PRO A 8 17.18 2.30 -15.64
CA PRO A 8 18.60 2.52 -15.94
C PRO A 8 19.55 1.91 -14.89
N HIS A 9 19.05 1.67 -13.68
CA HIS A 9 19.82 1.11 -12.56
C HIS A 9 19.03 -0.01 -11.85
N PRO A 10 18.87 -1.19 -12.47
CA PRO A 10 17.98 -2.23 -11.96
C PRO A 10 18.45 -2.81 -10.61
N ASP A 11 19.75 -2.94 -10.40
CA ASP A 11 20.31 -3.50 -9.17
C ASP A 11 20.15 -2.55 -7.98
N ALA A 12 20.39 -1.25 -8.19
CA ALA A 12 20.18 -0.23 -7.16
C ALA A 12 18.68 -0.12 -6.80
N ALA A 13 17.81 -0.16 -7.80
CA ALA A 13 16.37 -0.14 -7.57
C ALA A 13 15.89 -1.38 -6.81
N ARG A 14 16.44 -2.57 -7.07
CA ARG A 14 16.17 -3.78 -6.28
C ARG A 14 16.60 -3.61 -4.81
N LYS A 15 17.83 -3.14 -4.57
CA LYS A 15 18.32 -2.86 -3.21
C LYS A 15 17.44 -1.85 -2.47
N LEU A 16 16.93 -0.84 -3.16
CA LEU A 16 16.00 0.13 -2.58
C LEU A 16 14.67 -0.51 -2.21
N ILE A 17 14.11 -1.36 -3.08
CA ILE A 17 12.89 -2.12 -2.78
C ILE A 17 13.10 -2.99 -1.53
N ASP A 18 14.20 -3.73 -1.47
CA ASP A 18 14.51 -4.61 -0.33
C ASP A 18 14.67 -3.80 0.97
N TYR A 19 15.34 -2.64 0.91
CA TYR A 19 15.47 -1.74 2.06
C TYR A 19 14.11 -1.20 2.52
N LEU A 20 13.26 -0.73 1.60
CA LEU A 20 11.95 -0.16 1.93
C LEU A 20 10.97 -1.18 2.49
N LEU A 21 11.12 -2.46 2.11
CA LEU A 21 10.33 -3.57 2.65
C LEU A 21 10.94 -4.17 3.93
N SER A 22 12.05 -3.63 4.44
CA SER A 22 12.65 -4.18 5.65
C SER A 22 11.81 -3.88 6.91
N PRO A 23 11.78 -4.79 7.90
CA PRO A 23 11.05 -4.58 9.16
C PRO A 23 11.42 -3.27 9.89
N GLY A 24 12.69 -2.88 9.81
CA GLY A 24 13.18 -1.64 10.43
C GLY A 24 12.61 -0.38 9.76
N VAL A 25 12.39 -0.40 8.44
CA VAL A 25 11.75 0.72 7.74
C VAL A 25 10.26 0.77 8.05
N GLU A 26 9.56 -0.36 8.10
CA GLU A 26 8.15 -0.39 8.50
C GLU A 26 7.94 0.16 9.92
N ALA A 27 8.78 -0.22 10.89
CA ALA A 27 8.71 0.33 12.26
C ALA A 27 8.84 1.86 12.27
N ARG A 28 9.76 2.40 11.46
CA ARG A 28 9.96 3.86 11.32
C ARG A 28 8.76 4.54 10.67
N LEU A 29 8.16 3.94 9.65
CA LEU A 29 6.98 4.47 8.96
C LEU A 29 5.73 4.44 9.87
N ALA A 30 5.60 3.42 10.70
CA ALA A 30 4.53 3.32 11.69
C ALA A 30 4.65 4.35 12.81
N ALA A 31 5.86 4.62 13.29
CA ALA A 31 6.11 5.66 14.29
C ALA A 31 6.03 7.09 13.70
N GLY A 32 6.07 7.24 12.37
CA GLY A 32 6.02 8.52 11.69
C GLY A 32 4.62 9.16 11.68
N PRO A 33 4.51 10.43 11.26
CA PRO A 33 3.23 11.16 11.25
C PRO A 33 2.15 10.53 10.36
N ALA A 34 2.55 9.81 9.31
CA ALA A 34 1.63 9.08 8.44
C ALA A 34 1.02 7.84 9.12
N ALA A 35 1.62 7.39 10.24
CA ALA A 35 1.17 6.27 11.05
C ALA A 35 0.85 5.01 10.20
N GLN A 36 1.74 4.69 9.26
CA GLN A 36 1.52 3.58 8.34
C GLN A 36 1.44 2.26 9.08
N MET A 37 0.54 1.38 8.64
CA MET A 37 0.34 0.08 9.26
C MET A 37 1.43 -0.91 8.82
N PRO A 38 2.23 -1.45 9.74
CA PRO A 38 3.18 -2.52 9.41
C PRO A 38 2.47 -3.76 8.89
N LEU A 39 3.08 -4.41 7.90
CA LEU A 39 2.58 -5.66 7.31
C LEU A 39 3.45 -6.85 7.74
N HIS A 40 4.72 -6.63 8.05
CA HIS A 40 5.60 -7.68 8.54
C HIS A 40 5.17 -8.17 9.93
N PRO A 41 5.04 -9.51 10.14
CA PRO A 41 4.81 -10.07 11.46
C PRO A 41 5.92 -9.68 12.44
N GLY A 42 5.53 -9.29 13.66
CA GLY A 42 6.48 -8.97 14.74
C GLY A 42 7.07 -7.57 14.70
N VAL A 43 6.74 -6.73 13.71
CA VAL A 43 7.07 -5.30 13.76
C VAL A 43 6.24 -4.61 14.85
N PRO A 44 6.86 -3.86 15.78
CA PRO A 44 6.11 -3.12 16.80
C PRO A 44 5.15 -2.11 16.14
N VAL A 45 3.89 -2.18 16.54
CA VAL A 45 2.84 -1.26 16.09
C VAL A 45 2.56 -0.26 17.22
N PRO A 46 2.66 1.06 16.97
CA PRO A 46 2.29 2.05 17.98
C PRO A 46 0.83 1.91 18.41
N PRO A 47 0.46 2.26 19.65
CA PRO A 47 -0.93 2.14 20.14
C PRO A 47 -1.96 2.92 19.32
N THR A 48 -1.51 3.93 18.56
CA THR A 48 -2.34 4.76 17.68
C THR A 48 -2.69 4.08 16.35
N VAL A 49 -2.06 2.94 16.03
CA VAL A 49 -2.26 2.21 14.78
C VAL A 49 -2.84 0.84 15.08
N LYS A 50 -3.91 0.46 14.37
CA LYS A 50 -4.51 -0.86 14.51
C LYS A 50 -3.59 -1.92 13.87
N PRO A 51 -3.23 -3.02 14.56
CA PRO A 51 -2.43 -4.08 13.95
C PRO A 51 -3.16 -4.76 12.79
N VAL A 52 -2.46 -5.03 11.69
CA VAL A 52 -3.02 -5.63 10.48
C VAL A 52 -3.70 -6.97 10.75
N SER A 53 -3.16 -7.78 11.67
CA SER A 53 -3.69 -9.08 12.07
C SER A 53 -5.08 -9.03 12.72
N THR A 54 -5.54 -7.84 13.13
CA THR A 54 -6.85 -7.64 13.76
C THR A 54 -7.87 -7.00 12.80
N ILE A 55 -7.50 -6.80 11.55
CA ILE A 55 -8.36 -6.21 10.53
C ILE A 55 -9.07 -7.33 9.79
N LYS A 56 -10.39 -7.19 9.68
CA LYS A 56 -11.19 -8.02 8.79
C LYS A 56 -10.97 -7.49 7.37
N ASP A 57 -10.32 -8.28 6.54
CA ASP A 57 -10.08 -7.97 5.15
C ASP A 57 -11.35 -8.12 4.30
N MET A 58 -11.34 -7.41 3.17
CA MET A 58 -12.37 -7.57 2.15
C MET A 58 -11.87 -8.57 1.09
N PRO A 59 -12.71 -9.50 0.63
CA PRO A 59 -12.34 -10.44 -0.43
C PRO A 59 -12.35 -9.71 -1.79
N VAL A 60 -11.24 -9.03 -2.12
CA VAL A 60 -11.11 -8.23 -3.35
C VAL A 60 -10.37 -9.01 -4.43
N ARG A 61 -10.95 -9.06 -5.64
CA ARG A 61 -10.28 -9.61 -6.84
C ARG A 61 -9.45 -8.51 -7.52
N PHE A 62 -8.21 -8.32 -7.06
CA PHE A 62 -7.35 -7.20 -7.52
C PHE A 62 -7.14 -7.14 -9.04
N ALA A 63 -7.14 -8.28 -9.74
CA ALA A 63 -7.02 -8.31 -11.20
C ALA A 63 -8.20 -7.64 -11.93
N GLU A 64 -9.36 -7.55 -11.29
CA GLU A 64 -10.59 -6.96 -11.86
C GLU A 64 -10.81 -5.52 -11.41
N LEU A 65 -9.93 -4.99 -10.55
CA LEU A 65 -10.13 -3.67 -9.93
C LEU A 65 -10.12 -2.55 -10.97
N GLY A 66 -9.22 -2.60 -11.96
CA GLY A 66 -9.15 -1.60 -13.04
C GLY A 66 -10.47 -1.49 -13.83
N PRO A 67 -10.95 -2.58 -14.45
CA PRO A 67 -12.25 -2.60 -15.12
C PRO A 67 -13.42 -2.17 -14.21
N THR A 68 -13.39 -2.57 -12.93
CA THR A 68 -14.41 -2.19 -11.96
C THR A 68 -14.41 -0.68 -11.71
N ILE A 69 -13.23 -0.07 -11.57
CA ILE A 69 -13.09 1.39 -11.43
C ILE A 69 -13.67 2.08 -12.65
N ASP A 70 -13.31 1.66 -13.87
CA ASP A 70 -13.82 2.26 -15.11
C ASP A 70 -15.36 2.20 -15.19
N GLN A 71 -15.95 1.09 -14.72
CA GLN A 71 -17.40 0.91 -14.69
C GLN A 71 -18.09 1.85 -13.68
N ILE A 72 -17.53 2.04 -12.48
CA ILE A 72 -18.20 2.81 -11.41
C ILE A 72 -17.88 4.30 -11.44
N LEU A 73 -16.76 4.70 -12.06
CA LEU A 73 -16.27 6.07 -12.01
C LEU A 73 -17.26 7.11 -12.57
N PRO A 74 -18.03 6.87 -13.65
CA PRO A 74 -19.04 7.82 -14.12
C PRO A 74 -20.10 8.09 -13.05
N TYR A 75 -20.65 7.04 -12.45
CA TYR A 75 -21.61 7.17 -11.35
C TYR A 75 -21.02 7.95 -10.16
N LEU A 76 -19.76 7.69 -9.79
CA LEU A 76 -19.10 8.40 -8.70
C LEU A 76 -18.87 9.88 -9.01
N LYS A 77 -18.56 10.23 -10.27
CA LYS A 77 -18.39 11.63 -10.71
C LYS A 77 -19.72 12.38 -10.66
N ASP A 78 -20.78 11.77 -11.19
CA ASP A 78 -22.13 12.32 -11.14
C ASP A 78 -22.57 12.53 -9.68
N TRP A 79 -22.35 11.54 -8.82
CA TRP A 79 -22.66 11.62 -7.38
C TRP A 79 -21.87 12.71 -6.66
N ALA A 80 -20.58 12.88 -6.99
CA ALA A 80 -19.73 13.90 -6.39
C ALA A 80 -19.98 15.32 -6.92
N GLY A 81 -20.86 15.49 -7.92
CA GLY A 81 -21.10 16.78 -8.58
C GLY A 81 -19.91 17.29 -9.40
N ALA A 82 -18.97 16.39 -9.74
CA ALA A 82 -17.82 16.70 -10.57
C ALA A 82 -18.19 16.41 -12.03
N GLN A 83 -18.56 17.45 -12.79
CA GLN A 83 -18.72 17.37 -14.25
C GLN A 83 -17.37 17.15 -14.93
#